data_AF-A0A6J2K2T8-F1
#
_entry.id   AF-A0A6J2K2T8-F1
#
_cell.length_a   1.000
_cell.length_b   1.000
_cell.length_c   1.000
_cell.angle_alpha   90.00
_cell.angle_beta   90.00
_cell.angle_gamma   90.00
#
_symmetry.space_group_name_H-M   'P 1'
#
loop_
_entity.id
_entity.type
_entity.pdbx_description
1 polymer ?
#
loop_
_entity_poly.entity_id
_entity_poly.type
_entity_poly.pdbx_seq_one_letter_code
_entity_poly.pdbx_strand_id
1 'polypeptide(L)'
;MLHSSLSEGISRGYVRPLSRVKYGPSEVSRAFRLLATRQHRGRILLKLDEFPPSNKLRVQCKPDACYVLFCGQDIFGVQLASRLIDRGARNLYLHYNTPPGYLSYKMQEWKKLGVKVQMSSEKINSQAKVHKLINDAACLGCVDGIIVDATNACGSETEEIRSTIHNLDIVSRKLFQSLRYFTLVTDDNSLGLGICLTRQNDGYPVTVVNIGHLKEVHLSVTCVLFISYCLFFFYFIFIKYSHLVWS
;
A
#
# COMPACT_ATOMS: atom_id res chain seq x y z
N MET A 1 31.47 -4.64 26.82
CA MET A 1 31.63 -5.47 28.05
C MET A 1 30.92 -6.82 27.94
N LEU A 2 29.64 -6.92 27.56
CA LEU A 2 28.97 -8.23 27.44
C LEU A 2 29.55 -9.15 26.34
N HIS A 3 29.90 -8.60 25.18
CA HIS A 3 30.49 -9.37 24.09
C HIS A 3 31.87 -9.97 24.45
N SER A 4 32.70 -9.22 25.18
CA SER A 4 34.02 -9.69 25.62
C SER A 4 33.91 -10.83 26.63
N SER A 5 33.04 -10.71 27.63
CA SER A 5 32.81 -11.78 28.62
C SER A 5 32.18 -13.03 28.01
N LEU A 6 31.30 -12.89 27.02
CA LEU A 6 30.74 -14.03 26.29
C LEU A 6 31.82 -14.76 25.47
N SER A 7 32.69 -14.03 24.77
CA SER A 7 33.77 -14.62 23.98
C SER A 7 34.78 -15.38 24.86
N GLU A 8 35.14 -14.81 26.01
CA GLU A 8 36.00 -15.44 26.99
C GLU A 8 35.34 -16.71 27.57
N GLY A 9 34.06 -16.62 27.92
CA GLY A 9 33.28 -17.76 28.41
C GLY A 9 33.14 -18.92 27.40
N ILE A 10 33.10 -18.61 26.10
CA ILE A 10 33.15 -19.62 25.03
C ILE A 10 34.55 -20.24 24.95
N SER A 11 35.60 -19.41 24.94
CA SER A 11 36.99 -19.89 24.83
C SER A 11 37.40 -20.80 26.00
N ARG A 12 36.93 -20.49 27.20
CA ARG A 12 37.16 -21.28 28.43
C ARG A 12 36.19 -22.46 28.58
N GLY A 13 35.23 -22.60 27.67
CA GLY A 13 34.28 -23.73 27.66
C GLY A 13 33.16 -23.65 28.71
N TYR A 14 33.00 -22.52 29.39
CA TYR A 14 31.89 -22.26 30.32
C TYR A 14 30.56 -22.13 29.59
N VAL A 15 30.58 -21.59 28.36
CA VAL A 15 29.40 -21.44 27.51
C VAL A 15 29.35 -22.59 26.51
N ARG A 16 28.36 -23.48 26.69
CA ARG A 16 28.11 -24.62 25.79
C ARG A 16 26.76 -24.48 25.08
N PRO A 17 26.63 -24.94 23.82
CA PRO A 17 25.35 -24.93 23.13
C PRO A 17 24.29 -25.73 23.88
N LEU A 18 23.08 -25.18 23.98
CA LEU A 18 21.92 -25.88 24.50
C LEU A 18 21.48 -27.01 23.56
N SER A 19 20.77 -27.99 24.11
CA SER A 19 20.04 -28.97 23.30
C SER A 19 19.09 -28.25 22.34
N ARG A 20 18.93 -28.80 21.13
CA ARG A 20 18.14 -28.17 20.09
C ARG A 20 17.33 -29.18 19.29
N VAL A 21 16.10 -28.79 18.94
CA VAL A 21 15.25 -29.50 17.99
C VAL A 21 15.19 -28.66 16.73
N LYS A 22 15.52 -29.27 15.58
CA LYS A 22 15.52 -28.58 14.29
C LYS A 22 14.26 -28.95 13.52
N TYR A 23 13.64 -27.95 12.89
CA TYR A 23 12.50 -28.13 12.00
C TYR A 23 12.78 -27.52 10.64
N GLY A 24 12.34 -28.21 9.58
CA GLY A 24 12.34 -27.70 8.23
C GLY A 24 11.14 -26.79 7.94
N PRO A 25 11.05 -26.20 6.74
CA PRO A 25 9.99 -25.28 6.32
C PRO A 25 8.59 -25.91 6.36
N SER A 26 8.48 -27.19 6.01
CA SER A 26 7.21 -27.93 6.03
C SER A 26 6.67 -28.17 7.45
N GLU A 27 7.55 -28.12 8.46
CA GLU A 27 7.21 -28.43 9.84
C GLU A 27 7.10 -27.18 10.74
N VAL A 28 7.04 -25.99 10.16
CA VAL A 28 6.92 -24.72 10.91
C VAL A 28 5.73 -24.75 11.87
N SER A 29 4.57 -25.20 11.42
CA SER A 29 3.38 -25.33 12.27
C SER A 29 3.61 -26.28 13.46
N ARG A 30 4.39 -27.35 13.27
CA ARG A 30 4.77 -28.29 14.32
C ARG A 30 5.75 -27.66 15.30
N ALA A 31 6.72 -26.88 14.82
CA ALA A 31 7.65 -26.13 15.64
C ALA A 31 6.92 -25.13 16.56
N PHE A 32 5.96 -24.38 16.01
CA PHE A 32 5.14 -23.45 16.79
C PHE A 32 4.26 -24.15 17.82
N ARG A 33 3.68 -25.30 17.48
CA ARG A 33 2.93 -26.12 18.44
C ARG A 33 3.81 -26.61 19.59
N LEU A 34 5.02 -27.12 19.30
CA LEU A 34 5.97 -27.57 20.33
C LEU A 34 6.44 -26.42 21.23
N LEU A 35 6.58 -25.22 20.66
CA LEU A 35 6.88 -24.00 21.41
C LEU A 35 5.71 -23.64 22.34
N ALA A 36 4.48 -23.66 21.82
CA ALA A 36 3.27 -23.31 22.56
C ALA A 36 2.97 -24.28 23.70
N THR A 37 3.15 -25.59 23.49
CA THR A 37 2.95 -26.61 24.53
C THR A 37 4.08 -26.65 25.55
N ARG A 38 5.20 -25.92 25.31
CA ARG A 38 6.43 -25.94 26.12
C ARG A 38 7.02 -27.35 26.32
N GLN A 39 6.64 -28.32 25.47
CA GLN A 39 7.10 -29.70 25.53
C GLN A 39 8.44 -29.86 24.78
N HIS A 40 9.42 -29.05 25.15
CA HIS A 40 10.75 -29.08 24.53
C HIS A 40 11.85 -28.87 25.58
N ARG A 41 12.97 -29.57 25.41
CA ARG A 41 14.18 -29.32 26.20
C ARG A 41 15.19 -28.57 25.34
N GLY A 42 15.50 -27.33 25.73
CA GLY A 42 16.46 -26.47 25.03
C GLY A 42 15.80 -25.52 24.03
N ARG A 43 16.39 -25.34 22.84
CA ARG A 43 15.90 -24.37 21.84
C ARG A 43 15.30 -25.05 20.61
N ILE A 44 14.24 -24.45 20.07
CA ILE A 44 13.63 -24.85 18.80
C ILE A 44 14.26 -23.99 17.71
N LEU A 45 14.82 -24.62 16.67
CA LEU A 45 15.47 -23.94 15.55
C LEU A 45 14.74 -24.24 14.24
N LEU A 46 14.54 -23.21 13.43
CA LEU A 46 14.04 -23.32 12.07
C LEU A 46 15.22 -23.26 11.09
N LYS A 47 15.29 -24.21 10.17
CA LYS A 47 16.35 -24.25 9.16
C LYS A 47 15.99 -23.35 7.99
N LEU A 48 16.52 -22.12 7.99
CA LEU A 48 16.19 -21.08 7.00
C LEU A 48 16.68 -21.41 5.58
N ASP A 49 17.78 -22.16 5.44
CA ASP A 49 18.38 -22.51 4.15
C ASP A 49 17.45 -23.34 3.24
N GLU A 50 16.47 -24.02 3.84
CA GLU A 50 15.50 -24.85 3.13
C GLU A 50 14.21 -24.09 2.81
N PHE A 51 14.01 -22.90 3.39
CA PHE A 51 12.83 -22.12 3.04
C PHE A 51 13.03 -21.64 1.61
N PRO A 52 12.11 -21.96 0.68
CA PRO A 52 12.14 -21.28 -0.60
C PRO A 52 12.10 -19.78 -0.29
N PRO A 53 12.93 -18.95 -0.95
CA PRO A 53 12.83 -17.52 -0.79
C PRO A 53 11.36 -17.19 -1.01
N SER A 54 10.70 -16.67 0.04
CA SER A 54 9.29 -16.38 -0.05
C SER A 54 9.17 -15.20 -0.99
N ASN A 55 9.12 -15.47 -2.29
CA ASN A 55 8.64 -14.58 -3.32
C ASN A 55 7.13 -14.49 -3.11
N LYS A 56 6.70 -14.05 -1.92
CA LYS A 56 5.43 -13.35 -1.81
C LYS A 56 5.65 -12.17 -2.74
N LEU A 57 5.10 -12.24 -3.95
CA LEU A 57 5.04 -11.15 -4.92
C LEU A 57 4.30 -9.98 -4.24
N ARG A 58 5.01 -9.29 -3.36
CA ARG A 58 4.57 -8.04 -2.79
C ARG A 58 5.02 -7.02 -3.82
N VAL A 59 4.07 -6.27 -4.35
CA VAL A 59 4.37 -5.08 -5.15
C VAL A 59 5.33 -4.21 -4.34
N GLN A 60 6.59 -4.14 -4.79
CA GLN A 60 7.62 -3.30 -4.20
C GLN A 60 7.80 -2.08 -5.10
N CYS A 61 7.65 -0.92 -4.48
CA CYS A 61 7.83 0.35 -5.15
C CYS A 61 9.31 0.73 -5.08
N LYS A 62 9.85 1.26 -6.19
CA LYS A 62 11.19 1.83 -6.22
C LYS A 62 11.14 3.19 -5.53
N PRO A 63 12.05 3.49 -4.59
CA PRO A 63 12.03 4.78 -3.89
C PRO A 63 12.33 5.95 -4.84
N ASP A 64 13.18 5.75 -5.85
CA ASP A 64 13.58 6.80 -6.80
C ASP A 64 12.56 7.03 -7.92
N ALA A 65 11.55 6.16 -8.02
CA ALA A 65 10.51 6.26 -9.04
C ALA A 65 9.32 7.10 -8.57
N CYS A 66 8.62 7.70 -9.53
CA CYS A 66 7.35 8.39 -9.31
C CYS A 66 6.16 7.49 -9.63
N TYR A 67 5.15 7.53 -8.76
CA TYR A 67 3.86 6.87 -8.97
C TYR A 67 2.77 7.92 -9.12
N VAL A 68 2.03 7.85 -10.23
CA VAL A 68 0.96 8.78 -10.56
C VAL A 68 -0.37 8.11 -10.26
N LEU A 69 -1.19 8.76 -9.43
CA LEU A 69 -2.53 8.29 -9.09
C LEU A 69 -3.55 9.30 -9.62
N PHE A 70 -4.47 8.82 -10.45
CA PHE A 70 -5.67 9.53 -10.86
C PHE A 70 -6.81 9.05 -9.99
N CYS A 71 -7.27 9.90 -9.08
CA CYS A 71 -8.27 9.56 -8.09
C CYS A 71 -9.58 10.30 -8.38
N GLY A 72 -10.69 9.59 -8.17
CA GLY A 72 -12.01 10.20 -8.10
C GLY A 72 -12.22 11.00 -6.81
N GLN A 73 -13.47 11.19 -6.42
CA GLN A 73 -13.82 11.95 -5.21
C GLN A 73 -13.67 11.14 -3.91
N ASP A 74 -13.34 9.85 -4.00
CA ASP A 74 -13.37 8.93 -2.88
C ASP A 74 -12.08 8.90 -2.04
N ILE A 75 -12.19 8.42 -0.81
CA ILE A 75 -11.10 8.23 0.15
C ILE A 75 -10.21 7.06 -0.27
N PHE A 76 -10.68 6.18 -1.15
CA PHE A 76 -9.95 5.00 -1.63
C PHE A 76 -8.56 5.37 -2.19
N GLY A 77 -8.47 6.39 -3.05
CA GLY A 77 -7.19 6.88 -3.56
C GLY A 77 -6.19 7.30 -2.47
N VAL A 78 -6.66 7.86 -1.35
CA VAL A 78 -5.81 8.26 -0.22
C VAL A 78 -5.24 7.03 0.50
N GLN A 79 -6.07 6.01 0.68
CA GLN A 79 -5.64 4.75 1.28
C GLN A 79 -4.65 4.02 0.35
N LEU A 80 -4.92 4.04 -0.96
CA LEU A 80 -4.05 3.46 -1.97
C LEU A 80 -2.67 4.12 -1.96
N ALA A 81 -2.61 5.45 -1.92
CA ALA A 81 -1.37 6.21 -1.78
C ALA A 81 -0.60 5.81 -0.50
N SER A 82 -1.29 5.70 0.64
CA SER A 82 -0.67 5.24 1.90
C SER A 82 -0.06 3.84 1.75
N ARG A 83 -0.76 2.92 1.08
CA ARG A 83 -0.26 1.57 0.84
C ARG A 83 0.96 1.57 -0.08
N LEU A 84 1.03 2.44 -1.08
CA LEU A 84 2.21 2.55 -1.95
C LEU A 84 3.44 3.06 -1.16
N ILE A 85 3.24 4.00 -0.24
CA ILE A 85 4.29 4.51 0.64
C ILE A 85 4.83 3.41 1.56
N ASP A 86 3.93 2.62 2.15
CA ASP A 86 4.29 1.45 2.97
C ASP A 86 5.10 0.42 2.16
N ARG A 87 4.88 0.37 0.84
CA ARG A 87 5.60 -0.50 -0.11
C ARG A 87 6.88 0.12 -0.68
N GLY A 88 7.27 1.29 -0.20
CA GLY A 88 8.56 1.92 -0.52
C GLY A 88 8.48 3.12 -1.48
N ALA A 89 7.28 3.53 -1.92
CA ALA A 89 7.16 4.73 -2.75
C ALA A 89 7.59 5.98 -1.97
N ARG A 90 8.40 6.82 -2.60
CA ARG A 90 8.84 8.12 -2.01
C ARG A 90 8.47 9.32 -2.85
N ASN A 91 8.13 9.14 -4.13
CA ASN A 91 7.64 10.20 -5.01
C ASN A 91 6.22 9.84 -5.48
N LEU A 92 5.24 10.67 -5.14
CA LEU A 92 3.84 10.51 -5.53
C LEU A 92 3.33 11.76 -6.22
N TYR A 93 2.61 11.56 -7.32
CA TYR A 93 1.82 12.60 -7.96
C TYR A 93 0.35 12.21 -7.89
N LEU A 94 -0.46 13.02 -7.21
CA LEU A 94 -1.88 12.76 -7.00
C LEU A 94 -2.71 13.71 -7.86
N HIS A 95 -3.64 13.17 -8.63
CA HIS A 95 -4.64 13.95 -9.33
C HIS A 95 -6.02 13.67 -8.73
N TYR A 96 -6.73 14.72 -8.32
CA TYR A 96 -8.08 14.64 -7.77
C TYR A 96 -8.98 15.67 -8.44
N ASN A 97 -10.12 15.26 -9.00
CA ASN A 97 -11.12 16.23 -9.46
C ASN A 97 -11.61 17.12 -8.31
N THR A 98 -11.94 16.47 -7.19
CA THR A 98 -12.35 17.12 -5.95
C THR A 98 -11.59 16.47 -4.80
N PRO A 99 -10.55 17.10 -4.24
CA PRO A 99 -9.73 16.47 -3.20
C PRO A 99 -10.52 16.35 -1.88
N PRO A 100 -10.50 15.18 -1.21
CA PRO A 100 -11.18 15.03 0.07
C PRO A 100 -10.45 15.85 1.16
N GLY A 101 -11.20 16.43 2.10
CA GLY A 101 -10.60 17.29 3.15
C GLY A 101 -9.51 16.60 3.98
N TYR A 102 -9.64 15.29 4.19
CA TYR A 102 -8.67 14.46 4.91
C TYR A 102 -7.31 14.30 4.19
N LEU A 103 -7.25 14.52 2.87
CA LEU A 103 -6.03 14.40 2.08
C LEU A 103 -4.94 15.37 2.54
N SER A 104 -5.32 16.59 2.93
CA SER A 104 -4.39 17.63 3.38
C SER A 104 -3.57 17.18 4.60
N TYR A 105 -4.23 16.59 5.59
CA TYR A 105 -3.61 16.01 6.77
C TYR A 105 -2.67 14.85 6.39
N LYS A 106 -3.14 13.93 5.53
CA LYS A 106 -2.31 12.81 5.06
C LYS A 106 -1.07 13.25 4.29
N MET A 107 -1.18 14.27 3.44
CA MET A 107 -0.03 14.82 2.74
C MET A 107 1.02 15.39 3.70
N GLN A 108 0.60 16.04 4.80
CA GLN A 108 1.53 16.50 5.83
C GLN A 108 2.20 15.33 6.56
N GLU A 109 1.43 14.29 6.88
CA GLU A 109 1.94 13.06 7.50
C GLU A 109 3.00 12.39 6.60
N TRP A 110 2.73 12.25 5.30
CA TRP A 110 3.65 11.66 4.33
C TRP A 110 4.90 12.52 4.11
N LYS A 111 4.78 13.86 4.11
CA LYS A 111 5.93 14.76 4.07
C LYS A 111 6.86 14.59 5.27
N LYS A 112 6.31 14.36 6.47
CA LYS A 112 7.11 14.06 7.67
C LYS A 112 7.85 12.72 7.56
N LEU A 113 7.33 11.78 6.79
CA LEU A 113 7.98 10.51 6.45
C LEU A 113 9.03 10.63 5.32
N GLY A 114 9.30 11.86 4.84
CA GLY A 114 10.25 12.12 3.75
C GLY A 114 9.72 11.80 2.35
N VAL A 115 8.40 11.66 2.19
CA VAL A 115 7.76 11.42 0.88
C VAL A 115 7.51 12.76 0.18
N LYS A 116 7.93 12.87 -1.09
CA LYS A 116 7.60 13.99 -1.96
C LYS A 116 6.23 13.73 -2.59
N VAL A 117 5.25 14.55 -2.22
CA VAL A 117 3.87 14.45 -2.74
C VAL A 117 3.49 15.76 -3.38
N GLN A 118 3.13 15.70 -4.67
CA GLN A 118 2.48 16.80 -5.39
C GLN A 118 1.03 16.43 -5.72
N MET A 119 0.19 17.45 -5.83
CA MET A 119 -1.23 17.28 -6.14
C MET A 119 -1.66 18.25 -7.24
N SER A 120 -2.49 17.78 -8.16
CA SER A 120 -3.20 18.61 -9.13
C SER A 120 -4.71 18.38 -9.03
N SER A 121 -5.49 19.45 -9.17
CA SER A 121 -6.95 19.42 -9.21
C SER A 121 -7.54 20.04 -10.49
N GLU A 122 -6.72 20.20 -11.52
CA GLU A 122 -7.16 20.76 -12.79
C GLU A 122 -8.05 19.76 -13.54
N LYS A 123 -9.25 20.16 -14.01
CA LYS A 123 -10.08 19.27 -14.83
C LYS A 123 -9.35 18.84 -16.10
N ILE A 124 -9.15 17.53 -16.23
CA ILE A 124 -8.48 16.90 -17.36
C ILE A 124 -9.51 16.51 -18.40
N ASN A 125 -9.60 17.30 -19.47
CA ASN A 125 -10.52 17.07 -20.58
C ASN A 125 -9.81 16.98 -21.94
N SER A 126 -8.48 16.98 -21.95
CA SER A 126 -7.71 16.96 -23.19
C SER A 126 -6.40 16.18 -23.04
N GLN A 127 -5.94 15.60 -24.15
CA GLN A 127 -4.65 14.91 -24.21
C GLN A 127 -3.47 15.82 -23.82
N ALA A 128 -3.53 17.12 -24.18
CA ALA A 128 -2.49 18.08 -23.83
C ALA A 128 -2.34 18.27 -22.31
N LYS A 129 -3.46 18.28 -21.58
CA LYS A 129 -3.45 18.37 -20.11
C LYS A 129 -2.91 17.10 -19.46
N VAL A 130 -3.31 15.92 -19.95
CA VAL A 130 -2.74 14.64 -19.49
C VAL A 130 -1.22 14.65 -19.70
N HIS A 131 -0.77 15.08 -20.87
CA HIS A 131 0.65 15.14 -21.19
C HIS A 131 1.42 16.10 -20.26
N LYS A 132 0.87 17.29 -19.98
CA LYS A 132 1.45 18.23 -19.01
C LYS A 132 1.56 17.60 -17.62
N LEU A 133 0.48 17.00 -17.11
CA LEU A 133 0.45 16.38 -15.78
C LEU A 133 1.48 15.25 -15.66
N ILE A 134 1.59 14.42 -16.68
CA ILE A 134 2.56 13.34 -16.73
C ILE A 134 4.01 13.88 -16.77
N ASN A 135 4.26 14.98 -17.47
CA ASN A 135 5.57 15.64 -17.44
C ASN A 135 5.88 16.26 -16.07
N ASP A 136 4.88 16.86 -15.41
CA ASP A 136 5.04 17.38 -14.05
C ASP A 136 5.37 16.25 -13.08
N ALA A 137 4.74 15.08 -13.22
CA ALA A 137 5.08 13.88 -12.46
C ALA A 137 6.51 13.38 -12.77
N ALA A 138 6.94 13.44 -14.03
CA ALA A 138 8.30 13.07 -14.43
C ALA A 138 9.37 13.97 -13.79
N CYS A 139 9.04 15.21 -13.43
CA CYS A 139 9.94 16.09 -12.67
C CYS A 139 10.21 15.61 -11.23
N LEU A 140 9.33 14.77 -10.67
CA LEU A 140 9.54 14.16 -9.34
C LEU A 140 10.44 12.92 -9.39
N GLY A 141 10.50 12.24 -10.54
CA GLY A 141 11.29 11.04 -10.77
C GLY A 141 10.76 10.22 -11.96
N CYS A 142 11.47 9.16 -12.34
CA CYS A 142 11.05 8.30 -13.45
C CYS A 142 9.67 7.68 -13.13
N VAL A 143 8.69 7.92 -14.00
CA VAL A 143 7.32 7.39 -13.82
C VAL A 143 7.34 5.89 -14.05
N ASP A 144 7.05 5.13 -13.00
CA ASP A 144 7.15 3.66 -12.98
C ASP A 144 5.79 2.98 -12.79
N GLY A 145 4.81 3.75 -12.29
CA GLY A 145 3.42 3.30 -12.19
C GLY A 145 2.42 4.42 -12.41
N ILE A 146 1.41 4.14 -13.24
CA ILE A 146 0.21 4.95 -13.40
C ILE A 146 -0.95 4.13 -12.88
N ILE A 147 -1.72 4.69 -11.95
CA ILE A 147 -2.85 4.02 -11.33
C ILE A 147 -4.07 4.92 -11.48
N VAL A 148 -5.13 4.40 -12.07
CA VAL A 148 -6.40 5.09 -12.25
C VAL A 148 -7.42 4.44 -11.33
N ASP A 149 -7.91 5.21 -10.38
CA ASP A 149 -9.02 4.86 -9.52
C ASP A 149 -10.32 5.39 -10.14
N ALA A 150 -11.08 4.46 -10.71
CA ALA A 150 -12.38 4.68 -11.34
C ALA A 150 -13.52 4.16 -10.48
N THR A 151 -13.29 3.99 -9.17
CA THR A 151 -14.29 3.48 -8.24
C THR A 151 -15.36 4.53 -7.95
N ASN A 152 -16.60 4.09 -7.75
CA ASN A 152 -17.76 4.95 -7.50
C ASN A 152 -18.04 5.99 -8.61
N ALA A 153 -17.46 5.83 -9.80
CA ALA A 153 -17.73 6.70 -10.94
C ALA A 153 -19.20 6.58 -11.38
N CYS A 154 -19.91 7.70 -11.49
CA CYS A 154 -21.31 7.72 -11.89
C CYS A 154 -21.63 8.89 -12.82
N GLY A 155 -22.61 8.70 -13.70
CA GLY A 155 -23.11 9.73 -14.59
C GLY A 155 -22.02 10.26 -15.54
N SER A 156 -21.84 11.58 -15.54
CA SER A 156 -20.85 12.24 -16.41
C SER A 156 -19.40 11.94 -16.06
N GLU A 157 -19.10 11.54 -14.82
CA GLU A 157 -17.73 11.23 -14.39
C GLU A 157 -17.18 9.98 -15.10
N THR A 158 -18.05 9.02 -15.43
CA THR A 158 -17.70 7.79 -16.14
C THR A 158 -17.06 8.08 -17.50
N GLU A 159 -17.64 9.01 -18.28
CA GLU A 159 -17.10 9.38 -19.60
C GLU A 159 -15.81 10.20 -19.48
N GLU A 160 -15.71 11.07 -18.48
CA GLU A 160 -14.48 11.82 -18.20
C GLU A 160 -13.32 10.89 -17.85
N ILE A 161 -13.57 9.89 -16.99
CA ILE A 161 -12.56 8.88 -16.60
C ILE A 161 -12.21 8.01 -17.80
N ARG A 162 -13.19 7.58 -18.61
CA ARG A 162 -12.96 6.80 -19.83
C ARG A 162 -12.04 7.55 -20.81
N SER A 163 -12.32 8.83 -21.05
CA SER A 163 -11.49 9.71 -21.87
C SER A 163 -10.08 9.87 -21.28
N THR A 164 -9.99 10.01 -19.96
CA THR A 164 -8.71 10.10 -19.25
C THR A 164 -7.88 8.83 -19.40
N ILE A 165 -8.47 7.64 -19.25
CA ILE A 165 -7.81 6.34 -19.45
C ILE A 165 -7.29 6.22 -20.89
N HIS A 166 -8.12 6.59 -21.88
CA HIS A 166 -7.72 6.57 -23.28
C HIS A 166 -6.52 7.49 -23.56
N ASN A 167 -6.56 8.73 -23.07
CA ASN A 167 -5.46 9.68 -23.24
C ASN A 167 -4.19 9.23 -22.50
N LEU A 168 -4.34 8.62 -21.31
CA LEU A 168 -3.23 8.05 -20.56
C LEU A 168 -2.60 6.86 -21.27
N ASP A 169 -3.40 6.01 -21.91
CA ASP A 169 -2.87 4.89 -22.70
C ASP A 169 -1.98 5.41 -23.84
N ILE A 170 -2.47 6.38 -24.61
CA ILE A 170 -1.71 6.99 -25.72
C ILE A 170 -0.42 7.67 -25.21
N VAL A 171 -0.53 8.51 -24.18
CA VAL A 171 0.61 9.28 -23.67
C VAL A 171 1.65 8.37 -23.02
N SER A 172 1.21 7.39 -22.23
CA SER A 172 2.12 6.47 -21.54
C SER A 172 2.95 5.62 -22.51
N ARG A 173 2.34 5.15 -23.61
CA ARG A 173 3.05 4.40 -24.66
C ARG A 173 4.13 5.24 -25.35
N LYS A 174 3.89 6.53 -25.53
CA LYS A 174 4.82 7.46 -26.17
C LYS A 174 5.98 7.85 -25.25
N LEU A 175 5.70 8.11 -23.97
CA LEU A 175 6.68 8.67 -23.04
C LEU A 175 7.46 7.62 -22.26
N PHE A 176 6.85 6.47 -21.95
CA PHE A 176 7.41 5.51 -20.99
C PHE A 176 7.45 4.09 -21.56
N GLN A 177 8.58 3.71 -22.15
CA GLN A 177 8.80 2.33 -22.60
C GLN A 177 9.07 1.36 -21.44
N SER A 178 9.58 1.85 -20.31
CA SER A 178 9.93 1.05 -19.14
C SER A 178 8.88 1.06 -18.03
N LEU A 179 7.66 1.52 -18.30
CA LEU A 179 6.59 1.56 -17.31
C LEU A 179 6.35 0.13 -16.79
N ARG A 180 6.22 -0.06 -15.48
CA ARG A 180 5.97 -1.39 -14.88
C ARG A 180 4.50 -1.60 -14.55
N TYR A 181 3.84 -0.53 -14.12
CA TYR A 181 2.45 -0.60 -13.66
C TYR A 181 1.57 0.37 -14.45
N PHE A 182 0.52 -0.17 -15.06
CA PHE A 182 -0.62 0.60 -15.52
C PHE A 182 -1.86 -0.07 -14.92
N THR A 183 -2.35 0.46 -13.82
CA THR A 183 -3.40 -0.21 -13.04
C THR A 183 -4.71 0.54 -13.17
N LEU A 184 -5.78 -0.15 -13.54
CA LEU A 184 -7.14 0.35 -13.47
C LEU A 184 -7.83 -0.31 -12.28
N VAL A 185 -8.27 0.49 -11.30
CA VAL A 185 -9.11 0.03 -10.20
C VAL A 185 -10.52 0.48 -10.50
N THR A 186 -11.46 -0.45 -10.55
CA THR A 186 -12.87 -0.16 -10.87
C THR A 186 -13.78 -1.10 -10.09
N ASP A 187 -15.03 -0.71 -9.94
CA ASP A 187 -16.15 -1.49 -9.43
C ASP A 187 -17.16 -1.83 -10.54
N ASP A 188 -17.01 -1.25 -11.73
CA ASP A 188 -17.81 -1.47 -12.92
C ASP A 188 -17.04 -2.35 -13.91
N ASN A 189 -17.67 -3.43 -14.33
CA ASN A 189 -17.13 -4.36 -15.33
C ASN A 189 -17.10 -3.80 -16.76
N SER A 190 -17.58 -2.58 -17.02
CA SER A 190 -17.65 -2.01 -18.37
C SER A 190 -16.64 -0.88 -18.62
N LEU A 191 -16.22 -0.19 -17.56
CA LEU A 191 -15.41 1.03 -17.66
C LEU A 191 -13.96 0.70 -18.02
N GLY A 192 -13.47 1.23 -19.13
CA GLY A 192 -12.05 1.19 -19.50
C GLY A 192 -11.49 -0.20 -19.88
N LEU A 193 -12.27 -1.29 -19.78
CA LEU A 193 -11.81 -2.65 -20.08
C LEU A 193 -11.33 -2.81 -21.52
N GLY A 194 -12.07 -2.28 -22.51
CA GLY A 194 -11.67 -2.40 -23.92
C GLY A 194 -10.29 -1.79 -24.20
N ILE A 195 -9.98 -0.66 -23.55
CA ILE A 195 -8.67 0.01 -23.65
C ILE A 195 -7.60 -0.85 -22.98
N CYS A 196 -7.89 -1.37 -21.78
CA CYS A 196 -6.98 -2.24 -21.05
C CYS A 196 -6.67 -3.54 -21.82
N LEU A 197 -7.67 -4.18 -22.42
CA LEU A 197 -7.50 -5.39 -23.23
C LEU A 197 -6.65 -5.12 -24.47
N THR A 198 -6.91 -4.00 -25.16
CA THR A 198 -6.09 -3.60 -26.31
C THR A 198 -4.64 -3.38 -25.89
N ARG A 199 -4.42 -2.68 -24.78
CA ARG A 199 -3.09 -2.47 -24.20
C ARG A 199 -2.37 -3.77 -23.85
N GLN A 200 -3.09 -4.74 -23.28
CA GLN A 200 -2.56 -6.06 -22.98
C GLN A 200 -2.15 -6.82 -24.24
N ASN A 201 -3.01 -6.80 -25.27
CA ASN A 201 -2.76 -7.47 -26.55
C ASN A 201 -1.55 -6.89 -27.28
N ASP A 202 -1.32 -5.58 -27.13
CA ASP A 202 -0.16 -4.88 -27.67
C ASP A 202 1.13 -5.12 -26.85
N GLY A 203 1.08 -5.93 -25.80
CA GLY A 203 2.24 -6.29 -24.97
C GLY A 203 2.65 -5.23 -23.94
N TYR A 204 1.82 -4.20 -23.72
CA TYR A 204 2.08 -3.17 -22.70
C TYR A 204 1.55 -3.63 -21.33
N PRO A 205 2.19 -3.20 -20.23
CA PRO A 205 1.76 -3.56 -18.89
C PRO A 205 0.36 -3.01 -18.63
N VAL A 206 -0.51 -3.85 -18.11
CA VAL A 206 -1.83 -3.45 -17.60
C VAL A 206 -2.28 -4.38 -16.49
N THR A 207 -2.98 -3.86 -15.51
CA THR A 207 -3.59 -4.65 -14.44
C THR A 207 -4.94 -4.06 -14.12
N VAL A 208 -6.00 -4.83 -14.31
CA VAL A 208 -7.35 -4.43 -13.93
C VAL A 208 -7.68 -5.07 -12.59
N VAL A 209 -8.10 -4.26 -11.62
CA VAL A 209 -8.53 -4.70 -10.30
C VAL A 209 -10.00 -4.33 -10.16
N ASN A 210 -10.88 -5.33 -10.24
CA ASN A 210 -12.28 -5.14 -9.92
C ASN A 210 -12.51 -5.29 -8.40
N ILE A 211 -13.01 -4.25 -7.75
CA ILE A 211 -13.29 -4.20 -6.31
C ILE A 211 -14.79 -4.22 -5.98
N GLY A 212 -15.68 -4.49 -6.93
CA GLY A 212 -17.14 -4.48 -6.77
C GLY A 212 -17.64 -5.34 -5.60
N HIS A 213 -16.94 -6.42 -5.25
CA HIS A 213 -17.26 -7.25 -4.08
C HIS A 213 -16.66 -6.77 -2.73
N LEU A 214 -15.72 -5.82 -2.74
CA LEU A 214 -15.13 -5.28 -1.49
C LEU A 214 -16.00 -4.20 -0.83
N LYS A 215 -17.02 -3.69 -1.52
CA LYS A 215 -17.92 -2.65 -1.00
C LYS A 215 -18.81 -3.11 0.15
N GLU A 216 -19.16 -4.39 0.24
CA GLU A 216 -19.96 -4.93 1.37
C GLU A 216 -19.22 -4.80 2.72
N VAL A 217 -17.89 -4.79 2.69
CA VAL A 217 -17.06 -4.69 3.90
C VAL A 217 -16.87 -3.23 4.33
N HIS A 218 -16.87 -2.26 3.41
CA HIS A 218 -16.65 -0.85 3.78
C HIS A 218 -17.91 -0.14 4.29
N LEU A 219 -19.11 -0.51 3.82
CA LEU A 219 -20.39 0.01 4.35
C LEU A 219 -20.72 -0.51 5.75
N SER A 220 -20.24 -1.71 6.11
CA SER A 220 -20.36 -2.21 7.48
C SER A 220 -19.35 -1.55 8.44
N VAL A 221 -18.15 -1.21 7.96
CA VAL A 221 -17.12 -0.56 8.80
C VAL A 221 -17.40 0.93 9.03
N THR A 222 -18.04 1.66 8.11
CA THR A 222 -18.49 3.04 8.39
C THR A 222 -19.61 3.09 9.43
N CYS A 223 -20.54 2.11 9.45
CA CYS A 223 -21.53 1.97 10.52
C CYS A 223 -20.89 1.58 11.87
N VAL A 224 -19.88 0.71 11.87
CA VAL A 224 -19.20 0.29 13.11
C VAL A 224 -18.28 1.38 13.64
N LEU A 225 -17.65 2.20 12.79
CA LEU A 225 -16.82 3.33 13.23
C LEU A 225 -17.66 4.48 13.80
N PHE A 226 -18.89 4.71 13.30
CA PHE A 226 -19.80 5.70 13.91
C PHE A 226 -20.25 5.27 15.32
N ILE A 227 -20.45 3.97 15.54
CA ILE A 227 -20.83 3.43 16.87
C ILE A 227 -19.60 3.35 17.80
N SER A 228 -18.41 3.06 17.26
CA SER A 228 -17.18 2.98 18.06
C SER A 228 -16.69 4.35 18.53
N TYR A 229 -16.85 5.42 17.73
CA TYR A 229 -16.50 6.79 18.15
C TYR A 229 -17.43 7.32 19.25
N CYS A 230 -18.71 6.94 19.29
CA CYS A 230 -19.60 7.27 20.41
C CYS A 230 -19.27 6.51 21.71
N LEU A 231 -18.78 5.27 21.61
CA LEU A 231 -18.39 4.48 22.79
C LEU A 231 -16.99 4.83 23.33
N PHE A 232 -16.05 5.26 22.46
CA PHE A 232 -14.73 5.70 22.90
C PHE A 232 -14.76 7.06 23.61
N PHE A 233 -15.72 7.93 23.27
CA PHE A 233 -15.86 9.23 23.95
C PHE A 233 -16.37 9.09 25.40
N PHE A 234 -17.18 8.07 25.70
CA PHE A 234 -17.62 7.80 27.07
C PHE A 234 -16.54 7.13 27.93
N TYR A 235 -15.67 6.29 27.35
CA TYR A 235 -14.63 5.61 28.12
C TYR A 235 -13.47 6.53 28.53
N PHE A 236 -13.20 7.59 27.75
CA PHE A 236 -12.12 8.54 28.06
C PHE A 236 -12.48 9.63 29.07
N ILE A 237 -13.78 9.89 29.30
CA ILE A 237 -14.24 10.85 30.31
C ILE A 237 -14.22 10.23 31.72
N PHE A 238 -14.41 8.90 31.86
CA PHE A 238 -14.41 8.25 33.17
C PHE A 238 -13.01 7.99 33.76
N ILE A 239 -11.97 7.90 32.93
CA ILE A 239 -10.59 7.63 33.41
C ILE A 239 -9.88 8.93 33.86
N LYS A 240 -10.41 10.11 33.52
CA LYS A 240 -9.79 11.39 33.91
C LYS A 240 -10.29 11.98 35.23
N TYR A 241 -11.31 11.37 35.87
CA TYR A 241 -11.85 11.82 37.16
C TYR A 241 -11.47 10.95 38.37
N SER A 242 -10.74 9.85 38.19
CA SER A 242 -10.33 8.95 39.28
C SER A 242 -8.94 9.24 39.88
N HIS A 243 -8.23 10.27 39.42
CA HIS A 243 -6.87 10.60 39.88
C HIS A 243 -6.78 11.85 40.79
N LEU A 244 -7.90 12.32 41.34
CA LEU A 244 -7.96 13.54 42.16
C LEU A 244 -8.57 13.35 43.57
N VAL A 245 -8.60 12.11 44.06
CA VAL A 245 -8.85 11.84 45.47
C VAL A 245 -7.78 10.84 45.88
N TRP A 246 -6.76 11.32 46.59
CA TRP A 246 -5.82 10.64 47.50
C TRP A 246 -4.58 11.56 47.57
N SER A 247 -4.74 12.64 48.32
CA SER A 247 -3.70 13.39 49.02
C SER A 247 -4.25 13.69 50.41
#